data_AF-A0A126NQ27-F1
#
_entry.id   AF-A0A126NQ27-F1
#
_cell.length_a   1.000
_cell.length_b   1.000
_cell.length_c   1.000
_cell.angle_alpha   90.00
_cell.angle_beta   90.00
_cell.angle_gamma   90.00
#
_symmetry.space_group_name_H-M   'P 1'
#
loop_
_entity.id
_entity.type
_entity.pdbx_description
1 polymer ?
#
loop_
_entity_poly.entity_id
_entity_poly.type
_entity_poly.pdbx_seq_one_letter_code
_entity_poly.pdbx_strand_id
1 'polypeptide(L)'
;MMAFHRLAATAVATALAAAPASAAEAWNIPHEEPAVLKGKVVDALCHLKGRCAPDCGGGKRQLGLVLGDGTFRLVAKSNVDFAGAIRDLAGFCGREIEADGLLIENPAVTLFFVQGVRSDPAQPFVPAERFKADWEAQHGKAEEWWRADPEANRIIAEDGPFGRKDIKPK
;
A
#
# COMPACT_ATOMS: atom_id res chain seq x y z
N MET A 1 -54.07 -46.04 19.19
CA MET A 1 -53.95 -44.56 19.31
C MET A 1 -52.49 -44.24 19.64
N MET A 2 -51.67 -43.91 18.65
CA MET A 2 -50.28 -43.48 18.86
C MET A 2 -50.14 -42.05 18.33
N ALA A 3 -49.87 -41.11 19.23
CA ALA A 3 -49.69 -39.70 18.94
C ALA A 3 -48.24 -39.44 18.50
N PHE A 4 -48.06 -39.08 17.23
CA PHE A 4 -46.77 -38.62 16.70
C PHE A 4 -46.55 -37.16 17.10
N HIS A 5 -45.60 -36.92 18.00
CA HIS A 5 -45.06 -35.59 18.28
C HIS A 5 -44.10 -35.18 17.16
N ARG A 6 -44.42 -34.11 16.43
CA ARG A 6 -43.51 -33.47 15.48
C ARG A 6 -42.58 -32.54 16.26
N LEU A 7 -41.30 -32.91 16.39
CA LEU A 7 -40.27 -31.94 16.79
C LEU A 7 -39.98 -31.01 15.61
N ALA A 8 -40.23 -29.71 15.79
CA ALA A 8 -39.78 -28.67 14.89
C ALA A 8 -38.28 -28.42 15.13
N ALA A 9 -37.45 -28.71 14.14
CA ALA A 9 -36.02 -28.41 14.18
C ALA A 9 -35.79 -26.94 13.78
N THR A 10 -35.43 -26.11 14.76
CA THR A 10 -35.01 -24.72 14.52
C THR A 10 -33.60 -24.72 13.94
N ALA A 11 -33.46 -24.39 12.65
CA ALA A 11 -32.17 -24.21 12.01
C ALA A 11 -31.53 -22.89 12.48
N VAL A 12 -30.47 -22.98 13.28
CA VAL A 12 -29.60 -21.84 13.61
C VAL A 12 -28.67 -21.61 12.43
N ALA A 13 -28.92 -20.57 11.64
CA ALA A 13 -28.01 -20.13 10.59
C ALA A 13 -26.83 -19.39 11.23
N THR A 14 -25.67 -20.04 11.33
CA THR A 14 -24.41 -19.41 11.67
C THR A 14 -23.96 -18.53 10.50
N ALA A 15 -24.07 -17.22 10.65
CA ALA A 15 -23.42 -16.27 9.75
C ALA A 15 -21.91 -16.38 9.95
N LEU A 16 -21.22 -17.14 9.08
CA LEU A 16 -19.77 -17.04 8.96
C LEU A 16 -19.46 -15.65 8.39
N ALA A 17 -18.95 -14.76 9.23
CA ALA A 17 -18.28 -13.55 8.76
C ALA A 17 -17.04 -13.99 7.97
N ALA A 18 -17.12 -13.96 6.65
CA ALA A 18 -15.96 -14.16 5.80
C ALA A 18 -14.96 -13.04 6.10
N ALA A 19 -13.78 -13.40 6.60
CA ALA A 19 -12.66 -12.46 6.69
C ALA A 19 -12.41 -11.87 5.29
N PRO A 20 -12.05 -10.58 5.18
CA PRO A 20 -11.78 -9.97 3.89
C PRO A 20 -10.65 -10.75 3.19
N ALA A 21 -10.81 -10.99 1.89
CA ALA A 21 -10.00 -11.93 1.11
C ALA A 21 -8.58 -11.42 0.78
N SER A 22 -7.98 -10.52 1.57
CA SER A 22 -6.53 -10.25 1.59
C SER A 22 -6.18 -9.40 2.80
N ALA A 23 -4.99 -9.62 3.39
CA ALA A 23 -4.48 -8.86 4.54
C ALA A 23 -3.04 -8.36 4.36
N ALA A 24 -2.40 -8.56 3.20
CA ALA A 24 -0.98 -8.37 2.92
C ALA A 24 -0.04 -9.47 3.44
N GLU A 25 1.05 -9.69 2.69
CA GLU A 25 2.14 -10.60 3.06
C GLU A 25 3.07 -9.91 4.07
N ALA A 26 3.34 -10.58 5.18
CA ALA A 26 4.27 -10.11 6.21
C ALA A 26 5.70 -9.99 5.66
N TRP A 27 6.39 -8.88 5.97
CA TRP A 27 7.79 -8.65 5.59
C TRP A 27 8.75 -8.79 6.77
N ASN A 28 8.24 -9.26 7.90
CA ASN A 28 8.95 -9.43 9.16
C ASN A 28 9.56 -8.11 9.69
N ILE A 29 8.86 -7.01 9.46
CA ILE A 29 9.22 -5.69 9.99
C ILE A 29 8.74 -5.61 11.44
N PRO A 30 9.57 -5.12 12.38
CA PRO A 30 9.13 -4.88 13.74
C PRO A 30 7.89 -3.98 13.77
N HIS A 31 6.87 -4.42 14.51
CA HIS A 31 5.58 -3.74 14.66
C HIS A 31 4.71 -3.67 13.39
N GLU A 32 4.91 -4.59 12.44
CA GLU A 32 3.99 -4.73 11.32
C GLU A 32 2.70 -5.45 11.70
N GLU A 33 1.58 -4.93 11.21
CA GLU A 33 0.27 -5.57 11.27
C GLU A 33 -0.34 -5.58 9.86
N PRO A 34 -0.63 -6.78 9.30
CA PRO A 34 -1.38 -6.93 8.06
C PRO A 34 -2.77 -6.27 8.19
N ALA A 35 -3.13 -5.36 7.27
CA ALA A 35 -4.35 -4.54 7.38
C ALA A 35 -4.92 -4.11 6.02
N VAL A 36 -6.25 -4.11 5.94
CA VAL A 36 -7.01 -3.43 4.87
C VAL A 36 -7.53 -2.10 5.38
N LEU A 37 -7.04 -1.00 4.80
CA LEU A 37 -7.48 0.35 5.11
C LEU A 37 -8.47 0.84 4.04
N LYS A 38 -9.63 1.31 4.48
CA LYS A 38 -10.59 2.00 3.62
C LYS A 38 -10.48 3.52 3.84
N GLY A 39 -10.19 4.27 2.78
CA GLY A 39 -10.04 5.72 2.92
C GLY A 39 -9.89 6.47 1.60
N LYS A 40 -9.98 7.79 1.70
CA LYS A 40 -9.82 8.72 0.58
C LYS A 40 -8.34 9.00 0.33
N VAL A 41 -7.88 8.84 -0.93
CA VAL A 41 -6.51 9.18 -1.33
C VAL A 41 -6.35 10.70 -1.38
N VAL A 42 -5.34 11.23 -0.70
CA VAL A 42 -5.06 12.68 -0.61
C VAL A 42 -3.57 12.98 -0.76
N ASP A 43 -3.24 14.20 -1.21
CA ASP A 43 -1.92 14.80 -1.05
C ASP A 43 -1.68 15.10 0.45
N ALA A 44 -0.61 14.51 1.01
CA ALA A 44 -0.25 14.69 2.42
C ALA A 44 -0.07 16.15 2.81
N LEU A 45 0.52 16.99 1.94
CA LEU A 45 0.74 18.40 2.23
C LEU A 45 -0.55 19.22 2.14
N CYS A 46 -1.46 18.85 1.24
CA CYS A 46 -2.79 19.44 1.18
C CYS A 46 -3.56 19.13 2.47
N HIS A 47 -3.59 17.88 2.89
CA HIS A 47 -4.33 17.46 4.08
C HIS A 47 -3.75 18.04 5.37
N LEU A 48 -2.43 17.92 5.57
CA LEU A 48 -1.79 18.30 6.84
C LEU A 48 -1.55 19.82 6.98
N LYS A 49 -1.46 20.56 5.87
CA LYS A 49 -1.01 21.96 5.86
C LYS A 49 -1.83 22.88 4.95
N GLY A 50 -2.88 22.39 4.28
CA GLY A 50 -3.66 23.17 3.32
C GLY A 50 -2.92 23.52 2.03
N ARG A 51 -1.72 22.97 1.78
CA ARG A 51 -0.90 23.30 0.60
C ARG A 51 -1.23 22.41 -0.59
N CYS A 52 -2.41 22.63 -1.16
CA CYS A 52 -2.96 21.77 -2.20
C CYS A 52 -2.32 22.00 -3.58
N ALA A 53 -2.14 20.91 -4.31
CA ALA A 53 -1.81 20.92 -5.73
C ALA A 53 -2.96 20.25 -6.51
N PRO A 54 -3.24 20.68 -7.75
CA PRO A 54 -4.17 19.97 -8.64
C PRO A 54 -3.75 18.50 -8.78
N ASP A 55 -4.73 17.60 -8.92
CA ASP A 55 -4.50 16.16 -9.13
C ASP A 55 -3.52 15.53 -8.12
N CYS A 56 -3.59 15.95 -6.86
CA CYS A 56 -2.67 15.54 -5.81
C CYS A 56 -1.19 15.70 -6.22
N GLY A 57 -0.88 16.66 -7.08
CA GLY A 57 0.46 16.93 -7.60
C GLY A 57 0.96 15.97 -8.68
N GLY A 58 0.09 15.21 -9.35
CA GLY A 58 0.42 14.47 -10.57
C GLY A 58 1.58 13.47 -10.40
N GLY A 59 1.61 12.79 -9.25
CA GLY A 59 2.66 11.83 -8.91
C GLY A 59 3.95 12.42 -8.32
N LYS A 60 3.99 13.74 -8.06
CA LYS A 60 5.15 14.42 -7.44
C LYS A 60 4.97 14.73 -5.95
N ARG A 61 3.80 14.41 -5.38
CA ARG A 61 3.51 14.61 -3.96
C ARG A 61 3.43 13.26 -3.27
N GLN A 62 3.82 13.26 -2.00
CA GLN A 62 3.56 12.16 -1.11
C GLN A 62 2.05 12.04 -0.86
N LEU A 63 1.51 10.85 -1.05
CA LEU A 63 0.09 10.57 -0.87
C LEU A 63 -0.15 9.79 0.42
N GLY A 64 -1.39 9.81 0.88
CA GLY A 64 -1.87 9.01 2.00
C GLY A 64 -3.38 8.77 1.93
N LEU A 65 -3.91 8.09 2.93
CA LEU A 65 -5.34 7.83 3.08
C LEU A 65 -5.90 8.64 4.26
N VAL A 66 -7.05 9.28 4.06
CA VAL A 66 -7.89 9.78 5.15
C VAL A 66 -9.01 8.77 5.37
N LEU A 67 -9.02 8.14 6.54
CA LEU A 67 -10.01 7.13 6.91
C LEU A 67 -11.33 7.78 7.32
N GLY A 68 -12.38 6.96 7.52
CA GLY A 68 -13.73 7.44 7.82
C GLY A 68 -13.86 8.22 9.14
N ASP A 69 -12.94 8.03 10.07
CA ASP A 69 -12.84 8.75 11.35
C ASP A 69 -11.98 10.03 11.25
N GLY A 70 -11.47 10.36 10.06
CA GLY A 70 -10.57 11.48 9.84
C GLY A 70 -9.09 11.18 10.10
N THR A 71 -8.75 9.97 10.53
CA THR A 71 -7.36 9.55 10.73
C THR A 71 -6.61 9.57 9.40
N PHE A 72 -5.43 10.21 9.39
CA PHE A 72 -4.52 10.18 8.26
C PHE A 72 -3.50 9.04 8.38
N ARG A 73 -3.32 8.29 7.31
CA ARG A 73 -2.29 7.25 7.17
C ARG A 73 -1.37 7.58 6.00
N LEU A 74 -0.10 7.80 6.30
CA LEU A 74 0.92 8.03 5.29
C LEU A 74 1.23 6.73 4.56
N VAL A 75 1.02 6.69 3.25
CA VAL A 75 1.33 5.51 2.43
C VAL A 75 2.76 5.65 1.91
N ALA A 76 3.72 5.08 2.64
CA ALA A 76 5.13 5.41 2.45
C ALA A 76 5.82 4.55 1.38
N LYS A 77 5.41 3.29 1.22
CA LYS A 77 6.12 2.27 0.42
C LYS A 77 5.10 1.35 -0.27
N SER A 78 5.48 0.72 -1.39
CA SER A 78 4.65 -0.23 -2.15
C SER A 78 5.25 -1.65 -2.17
N ASN A 79 4.59 -2.59 -2.86
CA ASN A 79 4.95 -4.01 -2.96
C ASN A 79 6.31 -4.28 -3.63
N VAL A 80 6.86 -3.33 -4.38
CA VAL A 80 8.10 -3.54 -5.15
C VAL A 80 9.30 -3.02 -4.38
N ASP A 81 9.94 -3.87 -3.56
CA ASP A 81 11.14 -3.52 -2.80
C ASP A 81 11.01 -2.17 -2.09
N PHE A 82 9.83 -1.92 -1.53
CA PHE A 82 9.48 -0.68 -0.85
C PHE A 82 9.43 0.58 -1.75
N ALA A 83 9.37 0.47 -3.08
CA ALA A 83 9.44 1.60 -4.00
C ALA A 83 8.07 2.07 -4.49
N GLY A 84 7.87 3.37 -4.67
CA GLY A 84 6.92 3.88 -5.66
C GLY A 84 5.42 3.89 -5.34
N ALA A 85 4.98 3.81 -4.08
CA ALA A 85 3.55 3.84 -3.70
C ALA A 85 2.74 5.01 -4.29
N ILE A 86 3.39 6.15 -4.57
CA ILE A 86 2.72 7.29 -5.21
C ILE A 86 2.21 6.91 -6.61
N ARG A 87 2.95 6.09 -7.38
CA ARG A 87 2.52 5.64 -8.70
C ARG A 87 1.25 4.80 -8.59
N ASP A 88 1.19 3.89 -7.61
CA ASP A 88 0.04 3.04 -7.37
C ASP A 88 -1.21 3.82 -6.96
N LEU A 89 -1.03 4.96 -6.28
CA LEU A 89 -2.13 5.78 -5.76
C LEU A 89 -2.54 6.97 -6.64
N ALA A 90 -1.67 7.46 -7.54
CA ALA A 90 -1.89 8.72 -8.26
C ALA A 90 -3.23 8.76 -9.02
N GLY A 91 -3.62 7.65 -9.66
CA GLY A 91 -4.89 7.53 -10.39
C GLY A 91 -6.15 7.53 -9.52
N PHE A 92 -6.00 7.54 -8.20
CA PHE A 92 -7.08 7.54 -7.23
C PHE A 92 -7.20 8.86 -6.46
N CYS A 93 -6.47 9.92 -6.83
CA CYS A 93 -6.54 11.21 -6.15
C CYS A 93 -7.98 11.66 -5.87
N GLY A 94 -8.30 11.91 -4.60
CA GLY A 94 -9.63 12.36 -4.17
C GLY A 94 -10.71 11.28 -4.16
N ARG A 95 -10.39 10.03 -4.50
CA ARG A 95 -11.32 8.90 -4.51
C ARG A 95 -11.13 8.04 -3.27
N GLU A 96 -12.21 7.42 -2.82
CA GLU A 96 -12.16 6.38 -1.79
C GLU A 96 -11.71 5.06 -2.43
N ILE A 97 -10.81 4.35 -1.74
CA ILE A 97 -10.33 3.02 -2.10
C ILE A 97 -10.26 2.14 -0.85
N GLU A 98 -10.12 0.83 -1.07
CA GLU A 98 -9.54 -0.08 -0.10
C GLU A 98 -8.09 -0.37 -0.50
N ALA A 99 -7.20 -0.28 0.47
CA ALA A 99 -5.77 -0.56 0.31
C ALA A 99 -5.37 -1.67 1.28
N ASP A 100 -4.91 -2.78 0.73
CA ASP A 100 -4.35 -3.90 1.46
C ASP A 100 -2.85 -3.69 1.65
N GLY A 101 -2.32 -3.89 2.85
CA GLY A 101 -0.93 -3.59 3.15
C GLY A 101 -0.52 -3.85 4.59
N LEU A 102 0.68 -3.39 4.94
CA LEU A 102 1.25 -3.50 6.27
C LEU A 102 1.15 -2.15 6.99
N LEU A 103 0.46 -2.12 8.12
CA LEU A 103 0.51 -1.00 9.05
C LEU A 103 1.71 -1.20 9.98
N ILE A 104 2.67 -0.29 9.91
CA ILE A 104 3.83 -0.26 10.80
C ILE A 104 3.58 0.80 11.85
N GLU A 105 3.36 0.41 13.11
CA GLU A 105 3.03 1.35 14.17
C GLU A 105 3.95 1.20 15.38
N ASN A 106 4.72 2.26 15.66
CA ASN A 106 5.54 2.35 16.87
C ASN A 106 5.44 3.78 17.46
N PRO A 107 5.97 4.02 18.68
CA PRO A 107 5.85 5.33 19.34
C PRO A 107 6.48 6.51 18.57
N ALA A 108 7.37 6.26 17.60
CA ALA A 108 8.00 7.31 16.81
C ALA A 108 7.26 7.61 15.50
N VAL A 109 6.67 6.59 14.86
CA VAL A 109 6.03 6.74 13.56
C VAL A 109 4.95 5.68 13.30
N THR A 110 3.91 6.09 12.58
CA THR A 110 2.92 5.21 11.95
C THR A 110 3.02 5.34 10.44
N LEU A 111 3.31 4.24 9.74
CA LEU A 111 3.42 4.18 8.28
C LEU A 111 2.52 3.06 7.74
N PHE A 112 2.04 3.22 6.51
CA PHE A 112 1.35 2.16 5.79
C PHE A 112 2.10 1.81 4.52
N PHE A 113 2.39 0.52 4.32
CA PHE A 113 3.06 0.00 3.13
C PHE A 113 2.03 -0.77 2.31
N VAL A 114 1.63 -0.21 1.17
CA VAL A 114 0.54 -0.76 0.35
C VAL A 114 1.06 -1.92 -0.50
N GLN A 115 0.32 -3.02 -0.52
CA GLN A 115 0.63 -4.19 -1.36
C GLN A 115 -0.44 -4.41 -2.43
N GLY A 116 -1.69 -3.97 -2.18
CA GLY A 116 -2.76 -4.03 -3.17
C GLY A 116 -3.79 -2.91 -3.00
N VAL A 117 -4.46 -2.55 -4.10
CA VAL A 117 -5.51 -1.52 -4.11
C VAL A 117 -6.74 -1.97 -4.89
N ARG A 118 -7.94 -1.58 -4.42
CA ARG A 118 -9.19 -1.72 -5.17
C ARG A 118 -10.13 -0.56 -4.91
N SER A 119 -10.90 -0.16 -5.93
CA SER A 119 -11.97 0.82 -5.77
C SER A 119 -13.35 0.20 -5.58
N ASP A 120 -13.50 -1.08 -5.92
CA ASP A 120 -14.75 -1.83 -5.81
C ASP A 120 -14.50 -3.04 -4.89
N PRO A 121 -15.20 -3.16 -3.75
CA PRO A 121 -15.02 -4.27 -2.82
C PRO A 121 -15.43 -5.63 -3.41
N ALA A 122 -16.18 -5.66 -4.53
CA ALA A 122 -16.52 -6.88 -5.25
C ALA A 122 -15.37 -7.37 -6.16
N GLN A 123 -14.36 -6.53 -6.42
CA GLN A 123 -13.20 -6.86 -7.24
C GLN A 123 -12.02 -7.34 -6.37
N PRO A 124 -11.13 -8.19 -6.92
CA PRO A 124 -9.87 -8.51 -6.26
C PRO A 124 -8.97 -7.26 -6.14
N PHE A 125 -8.03 -7.29 -5.19
CA PHE A 125 -6.99 -6.28 -5.12
C PHE A 125 -6.09 -6.34 -6.36
N VAL A 126 -5.79 -5.18 -6.92
CA VAL A 126 -4.74 -5.01 -7.92
C VAL A 126 -3.41 -4.84 -7.19
N PRO A 127 -2.36 -5.62 -7.49
CA PRO A 127 -1.06 -5.46 -6.85
C PRO A 127 -0.50 -4.04 -7.03
N ALA A 128 0.06 -3.49 -5.96
CA ALA A 128 0.72 -2.20 -5.94
C ALA A 128 2.14 -2.32 -6.52
N GLU A 129 2.22 -2.60 -7.82
CA GLU A 129 3.46 -2.87 -8.56
C GLU A 129 3.66 -1.93 -9.76
N ARG A 130 2.88 -0.85 -9.85
CA ARG A 130 2.93 0.06 -11.00
C ARG A 130 4.30 0.68 -11.18
N PHE A 131 5.02 0.93 -10.08
CA PHE A 131 6.40 1.42 -10.15
C PHE A 131 7.30 0.51 -10.99
N LYS A 132 7.28 -0.81 -10.75
CA LYS A 132 8.10 -1.77 -11.49
C LYS A 132 7.70 -1.78 -12.96
N ALA A 133 6.40 -1.82 -13.24
CA ALA A 133 5.90 -1.81 -14.61
C ALA A 133 6.34 -0.55 -15.38
N ASP A 134 6.24 0.63 -14.76
CA ASP A 134 6.66 1.90 -15.36
C ASP A 134 8.19 1.95 -15.56
N TRP A 135 8.96 1.41 -14.61
CA TRP A 135 10.42 1.33 -14.70
C TRP A 135 10.86 0.38 -15.83
N GLU A 136 10.28 -0.82 -15.90
CA GLU A 136 10.60 -1.80 -16.95
C GLU A 136 10.21 -1.30 -18.35
N ALA A 137 9.12 -0.52 -18.46
CA ALA A 137 8.74 0.10 -19.72
C ALA A 137 9.79 1.11 -20.24
N GLN A 138 10.55 1.73 -19.33
CA GLN A 138 11.59 2.72 -19.67
C GLN A 138 12.98 2.10 -19.83
N HIS A 139 13.27 1.01 -19.11
CA HIS A 139 14.63 0.49 -18.96
C HIS A 139 14.80 -0.96 -19.42
N GLY A 140 13.70 -1.65 -19.76
CA GLY A 140 13.67 -3.09 -20.00
C GLY A 140 13.54 -3.91 -18.72
N LYS A 141 13.35 -5.22 -18.86
CA LYS A 141 13.23 -6.13 -17.72
C LYS A 141 14.58 -6.36 -17.05
N ALA A 142 14.58 -6.42 -15.72
CA ALA A 142 15.75 -6.76 -14.92
C ALA A 142 15.32 -7.64 -13.73
N GLU A 143 16.20 -8.53 -13.28
CA GLU A 143 15.98 -9.35 -12.09
C GLU A 143 15.90 -8.48 -10.83
N GLU A 144 16.92 -7.64 -10.61
CA GLU A 144 16.97 -6.64 -9.54
C GLU A 144 16.93 -5.24 -10.16
N TRP A 145 15.74 -4.65 -10.29
CA TRP A 145 15.56 -3.34 -10.93
C TRP A 145 16.46 -2.26 -10.30
N TRP A 146 16.65 -2.28 -8.98
CA TRP A 146 17.43 -1.28 -8.26
C TRP A 146 18.93 -1.35 -8.56
N ARG A 147 19.46 -2.52 -8.97
CA ARG A 147 20.84 -2.64 -9.44
C ARG A 147 20.98 -2.26 -10.90
N ALA A 148 19.93 -2.48 -11.68
CA ALA A 148 19.90 -2.10 -13.09
C ALA A 148 19.53 -0.63 -13.31
N ASP A 149 19.11 0.09 -12.27
CA ASP A 149 18.66 1.48 -12.38
C ASP A 149 19.79 2.42 -12.85
N PRO A 150 19.64 3.08 -14.03
CA PRO A 150 20.71 3.89 -14.60
C PRO A 150 20.97 5.16 -13.79
N GLU A 151 19.95 5.71 -13.11
CA GLU A 151 20.12 6.91 -12.29
C GLU A 151 20.87 6.59 -11.00
N ALA A 152 20.49 5.52 -10.30
CA ALA A 152 21.20 5.03 -9.12
C ALA A 152 22.66 4.69 -9.47
N ASN A 153 22.90 3.99 -10.58
CA ASN A 153 24.25 3.66 -11.02
C ASN A 153 25.09 4.91 -11.33
N ARG A 154 24.48 5.93 -11.95
CA ARG A 154 25.14 7.23 -12.19
C ARG A 154 25.51 7.90 -10.86
N ILE A 155 24.58 7.98 -9.91
CA ILE A 155 24.82 8.60 -8.58
C ILE A 155 25.91 7.84 -7.83
N ILE A 156 25.90 6.51 -7.84
CA ILE A 156 26.92 5.69 -7.16
C ILE A 156 28.30 5.88 -7.80
N ALA A 157 28.39 6.01 -9.13
CA ALA A 157 29.65 6.32 -9.80
C ALA A 157 30.14 7.74 -9.44
N GLU A 158 29.22 8.69 -9.33
CA GLU A 158 29.52 10.10 -9.04
C GLU A 158 29.85 10.37 -7.59
N ASP A 159 29.25 9.67 -6.62
CA ASP A 159 29.34 9.99 -5.20
C ASP A 159 29.86 8.84 -4.34
N GLY A 160 29.91 7.63 -4.88
CA GLY A 160 30.17 6.40 -4.13
C GLY A 160 28.89 5.85 -3.46
N PRO A 161 28.90 4.58 -3.04
CA PRO A 161 27.71 3.88 -2.55
C PRO A 161 27.12 4.44 -1.24
N PHE A 162 27.91 5.22 -0.49
CA PHE A 162 27.48 5.86 0.75
C PHE A 162 27.32 7.39 0.62
N GLY A 163 27.25 7.91 -0.62
CA GLY A 163 27.32 9.36 -0.89
C GLY A 163 28.69 9.98 -0.56
N ARG A 164 29.71 9.12 -0.41
CA ARG A 164 31.11 9.46 -0.14
C ARG A 164 32.04 8.51 -0.88
N LYS A 165 32.86 9.05 -1.80
CA LYS A 165 33.79 8.25 -2.63
C LYS A 165 34.88 7.54 -1.85
N ASP A 166 35.24 8.08 -0.69
CA ASP A 166 36.35 7.58 0.11
C ASP A 166 35.94 6.37 0.98
N ILE A 167 34.64 6.09 1.09
CA ILE A 167 34.12 4.94 1.83
C ILE A 167 33.74 3.83 0.84
N LYS A 168 34.35 2.65 1.01
CA LYS A 168 34.02 1.44 0.24
C LYS A 168 33.24 0.45 1.11
N PRO A 169 32.32 -0.33 0.51
CA PRO A 169 31.71 -1.47 1.20
C PRO A 169 32.81 -2.41 1.69
N LYS A 170 32.62 -2.99 2.87
CA LYS A 170 33.50 -4.03 3.40
C LYS A 170 33.15 -5.38 2.79
#